data_AF-A0A3N5NRG9-F1
#
_entry.id   AF-A0A3N5NRG9-F1
#
_cell.length_a   1.000
_cell.length_b   1.000
_cell.length_c   1.000
_cell.angle_alpha   90.00
_cell.angle_beta   90.00
_cell.angle_gamma   90.00
#
_symmetry.space_group_name_H-M   'P 1'
#
loop_
_entity.id
_entity.type
_entity.pdbx_description
1 polymer ?
#
loop_
_entity_poly.entity_id
_entity_poly.type
_entity_poly.pdbx_seq_one_letter_code
_entity_poly.pdbx_strand_id
1 'polypeptide(L)'
;MTGRKDIPRIYLTFAPQEGKVPPTGFETWMNEREELKQTMSSAPKMRLNHILQEVDRVVRELGLEIEAMVAFQKKFIHKFKGVLRTWGMAAILVFFFGDLTMKLLTDYPDTPLVGALLAGNMSFKHLLWPIVWAMLVVALASLYVQRILFPKFTKDTLKDLDNLISLETAYKKDLWNRVKQRIHKLIENQARRQILIAHGRYLGKIERFLYKDLSRFFERI
;
A
#
# COMPACT_ATOMS: atom_id res chain seq x y z
N MET A 1 -17.65 47.92 -14.12
CA MET A 1 -16.17 47.92 -14.23
C MET A 1 -15.67 46.49 -14.06
N THR A 2 -15.57 45.75 -15.16
CA THR A 2 -15.01 44.38 -15.20
C THR A 2 -13.50 44.47 -15.32
N GLY A 3 -12.82 44.69 -14.19
CA GLY A 3 -11.37 44.65 -14.11
C GLY A 3 -10.88 43.20 -14.21
N ARG A 4 -10.10 42.91 -15.25
CA ARG A 4 -9.43 41.63 -15.45
C ARG A 4 -8.42 41.44 -14.30
N LYS A 5 -8.70 40.49 -13.42
CA LYS A 5 -7.99 40.20 -12.15
C LYS A 5 -6.56 39.65 -12.33
N ASP A 6 -6.16 39.39 -13.57
CA ASP A 6 -4.91 38.68 -13.90
C ASP A 6 -3.73 39.59 -14.27
N ILE A 7 -3.90 40.93 -14.22
CA ILE A 7 -2.79 41.85 -14.48
C ILE A 7 -2.11 42.16 -13.15
N PRO A 8 -0.87 41.70 -12.91
CA PRO A 8 -0.15 42.01 -11.69
C PRO A 8 0.05 43.52 -11.58
N ARG A 9 -0.08 44.06 -10.36
CA ARG A 9 0.12 45.49 -10.09
C ARG A 9 1.54 45.89 -10.50
N ILE A 10 1.65 46.90 -11.35
CA ILE A 10 2.93 47.47 -11.77
C ILE A 10 3.38 48.45 -10.69
N TYR A 11 4.53 48.18 -10.06
CA TYR A 11 5.12 49.07 -9.05
C TYR A 11 6.06 50.05 -9.75
N LEU A 12 5.89 51.36 -9.50
CA LEU A 12 6.82 52.38 -9.98
C LEU A 12 7.94 52.55 -8.94
N THR A 13 9.18 52.27 -9.35
CA THR A 13 10.36 52.41 -8.47
C THR A 13 11.33 53.45 -9.02
N PHE A 14 12.06 54.12 -8.13
CA PHE A 14 13.11 55.08 -8.47
C PHE A 14 14.40 54.77 -7.70
N ALA A 15 15.54 55.25 -8.19
CA ALA A 15 16.84 55.15 -7.52
C ALA A 15 17.05 56.39 -6.61
N PRO A 16 16.92 56.26 -5.27
CA PRO A 16 16.99 57.40 -4.36
C PRO A 16 18.37 58.06 -4.27
N GLN A 17 19.43 57.39 -4.75
CA GLN A 17 20.81 57.85 -4.63
C GLN A 17 21.36 58.56 -5.87
N GLU A 18 20.63 58.54 -6.99
CA GLU A 18 21.11 59.11 -8.26
C GLU A 18 20.51 60.50 -8.59
N GLY A 19 19.58 61.00 -7.76
CA GLY A 19 18.87 62.27 -7.99
C GLY A 19 19.19 63.35 -6.94
N LYS A 20 19.45 64.58 -7.40
CA LYS A 20 19.71 65.76 -6.53
C LYS A 20 18.44 66.41 -5.94
N VAL A 21 17.25 66.06 -6.42
CA VAL A 21 15.96 66.67 -6.01
C VAL A 21 14.90 65.57 -5.88
N PRO A 22 14.15 65.50 -4.76
CA PRO A 22 13.08 64.53 -4.60
C PRO A 22 11.90 64.87 -5.56
N PRO A 23 11.42 63.90 -6.37
CA PRO A 23 10.30 64.10 -7.29
C PRO A 23 8.97 64.30 -6.56
N THR A 24 8.02 64.99 -7.21
CA THR A 24 6.67 65.22 -6.68
C THR A 24 5.94 63.88 -6.51
N GLY A 25 5.50 63.55 -5.28
CA GLY A 25 4.89 62.25 -4.96
C GLY A 25 5.86 61.21 -4.37
N PHE A 26 7.07 61.64 -3.98
CA PHE A 26 8.13 60.81 -3.37
C PHE A 26 7.64 59.86 -2.26
N GLU A 27 6.76 60.31 -1.35
CA GLU A 27 6.22 59.47 -0.28
C GLU A 27 5.37 58.30 -0.81
N THR A 28 4.60 58.54 -1.87
CA THR A 28 3.77 57.49 -2.50
C THR A 28 4.65 56.44 -3.16
N TRP A 29 5.71 56.86 -3.85
CA TRP A 29 6.66 55.93 -4.49
C TRP A 29 7.55 55.21 -3.47
N MET A 30 7.86 55.84 -2.33
CA MET A 30 8.58 55.19 -1.24
C MET A 30 7.73 54.08 -0.61
N ASN A 31 6.43 54.34 -0.41
CA ASN A 31 5.47 53.34 0.07
C ASN A 31 5.29 52.19 -0.93
N GLU A 32 5.16 52.47 -2.23
CA GLU A 32 5.07 51.42 -3.25
C GLU A 32 6.35 50.57 -3.35
N ARG A 33 7.53 51.18 -3.12
CA ARG A 33 8.80 50.45 -3.08
C ARG A 33 8.90 49.52 -1.88
N GLU A 34 8.46 49.95 -0.70
CA GLU A 34 8.44 49.08 0.49
C GLU A 34 7.39 47.96 0.34
N GLU A 35 6.22 48.26 -0.26
CA GLU A 35 5.22 47.24 -0.61
C GLU A 35 5.78 46.21 -1.61
N LEU A 36 6.54 46.64 -2.62
CA LEU A 36 7.23 45.76 -3.57
C LEU A 36 8.30 44.89 -2.88
N LYS A 37 9.14 45.47 -2.01
CA LYS A 37 10.14 44.69 -1.25
C LYS A 37 9.48 43.65 -0.35
N GLN A 38 8.37 44.01 0.30
CA GLN A 38 7.63 43.09 1.16
C GLN A 38 6.99 41.96 0.33
N THR A 39 6.46 42.27 -0.85
CA THR A 39 5.91 41.29 -1.78
C THR A 39 7.01 40.38 -2.37
N MET A 40 8.16 40.94 -2.75
CA MET A 40 9.32 40.19 -3.23
C MET A 40 9.94 39.29 -2.15
N SER A 41 9.97 39.73 -0.89
CA SER A 41 10.50 38.93 0.22
C SER A 41 9.52 37.84 0.68
N SER A 42 8.22 38.07 0.55
CA SER A 42 7.18 37.07 0.86
C SER A 42 6.93 36.06 -0.26
N ALA A 43 7.18 36.42 -1.53
CA ALA A 43 6.95 35.53 -2.67
C ALA A 43 7.73 34.19 -2.62
N PRO A 44 9.03 34.14 -2.24
CA PRO A 44 9.74 32.88 -2.04
C PRO A 44 9.14 32.02 -0.93
N LYS A 45 8.72 32.64 0.19
CA LYS A 45 8.05 31.94 1.30
C LYS A 45 6.70 31.38 0.88
N MET A 46 5.93 32.14 0.10
CA MET A 46 4.65 31.69 -0.45
C MET A 46 4.82 30.53 -1.44
N ARG A 47 5.85 30.57 -2.29
CA ARG A 47 6.24 29.44 -3.17
C ARG A 47 6.66 28.21 -2.36
N LEU A 48 7.48 28.38 -1.33
CA LEU A 48 7.90 27.30 -0.42
C LEU A 48 6.69 26.66 0.28
N ASN A 49 5.76 27.45 0.79
CA ASN A 49 4.53 26.95 1.40
C ASN A 49 3.67 26.16 0.41
N HIS A 50 3.51 26.65 -0.82
CA HIS A 50 2.78 25.91 -1.86
C HIS A 50 3.45 24.57 -2.19
N ILE A 51 4.78 24.56 -2.33
CA ILE A 51 5.54 23.31 -2.56
C ILE A 51 5.36 22.34 -1.39
N LEU A 52 5.43 22.82 -0.15
CA LEU A 52 5.24 21.98 1.03
C LEU A 52 3.83 21.43 1.14
N GLN A 53 2.80 22.21 0.81
CA GLN A 53 1.42 21.73 0.75
C GLN A 53 1.24 20.65 -0.33
N GLU A 54 1.88 20.82 -1.48
CA GLU A 54 1.87 19.82 -2.54
C GLU A 54 2.59 18.54 -2.11
N VAL A 55 3.75 18.65 -1.46
CA VAL A 55 4.48 17.52 -0.90
C VAL A 55 3.66 16.80 0.18
N ASP A 56 3.06 17.52 1.13
CA ASP A 56 2.19 16.94 2.16
C ASP A 56 1.04 16.13 1.52
N ARG A 57 0.39 16.72 0.51
CA ARG A 57 -0.67 16.03 -0.24
C ARG A 57 -0.16 14.75 -0.91
N VAL A 58 0.93 14.83 -1.67
CA VAL A 58 1.49 13.67 -2.38
C VAL A 58 1.89 12.56 -1.41
N VAL A 59 2.48 12.91 -0.27
CA VAL A 59 2.89 11.92 0.73
C VAL A 59 1.68 11.30 1.43
N ARG A 60 0.61 12.06 1.71
CA ARG A 60 -0.65 11.51 2.22
C ARG A 60 -1.33 10.58 1.22
N GLU A 61 -1.35 10.93 -0.07
CA GLU A 61 -1.83 10.06 -1.14
C GLU A 61 -1.06 8.74 -1.14
N LEU A 62 0.27 8.80 -1.09
CA LEU A 62 1.14 7.63 -1.08
C LEU A 62 1.01 6.79 0.21
N GLY A 63 0.81 7.43 1.35
CA GLY A 63 0.50 6.76 2.61
C GLY A 63 -0.79 5.94 2.52
N LEU A 64 -1.84 6.52 1.94
CA LEU A 64 -3.12 5.85 1.72
C LEU A 64 -3.00 4.68 0.73
N GLU A 65 -2.19 4.82 -0.34
CA GLU A 65 -1.89 3.71 -1.26
C GLU A 65 -1.28 2.52 -0.52
N ILE A 66 -0.29 2.77 0.34
CA ILE A 66 0.39 1.70 1.08
C ILE A 66 -0.51 1.11 2.15
N GLU A 67 -1.33 1.93 2.82
CA GLU A 67 -2.34 1.45 3.77
C GLU A 67 -3.30 0.46 3.08
N ALA A 68 -3.77 0.80 1.88
CA ALA A 68 -4.58 -0.08 1.04
C ALA A 68 -3.87 -1.41 0.74
N MET A 69 -2.60 -1.35 0.32
CA MET A 69 -1.81 -2.53 -0.01
C MET A 69 -1.53 -3.41 1.21
N VAL A 70 -1.28 -2.82 2.39
CA VAL A 70 -1.11 -3.57 3.64
C VAL A 70 -2.42 -4.24 4.04
N ALA A 71 -3.56 -3.56 3.93
CA ALA A 71 -4.86 -4.14 4.19
C ALA A 71 -5.18 -5.31 3.24
N PHE A 72 -4.88 -5.15 1.94
CA PHE A 72 -4.98 -6.20 0.94
C PHE A 72 -4.15 -7.44 1.31
N GLN A 73 -2.87 -7.23 1.64
CA GLN A 73 -1.94 -8.29 2.03
C GLN A 73 -2.41 -9.01 3.30
N LYS A 74 -2.86 -8.27 4.33
CA LYS A 74 -3.39 -8.85 5.57
C LYS A 74 -4.63 -9.70 5.32
N LYS A 75 -5.60 -9.21 4.53
CA LYS A 75 -6.81 -9.97 4.16
C LYS A 75 -6.44 -11.25 3.38
N PHE A 76 -5.47 -11.18 2.48
CA PHE A 76 -4.98 -12.36 1.74
C PHE A 76 -4.33 -13.38 2.66
N ILE A 77 -3.39 -12.95 3.52
CA ILE A 77 -2.69 -13.85 4.47
C ILE A 77 -3.69 -14.52 5.41
N HIS A 78 -4.72 -13.80 5.87
CA HIS A 78 -5.76 -14.37 6.72
C HIS A 78 -6.53 -15.48 6.00
N LYS A 79 -6.99 -15.25 4.76
CA LYS A 79 -7.64 -16.30 3.94
C LYS A 79 -6.70 -17.46 3.65
N PHE A 80 -5.43 -17.19 3.32
CA PHE A 80 -4.43 -18.21 3.07
C PHE A 80 -4.17 -19.08 4.30
N LYS A 81 -4.10 -18.51 5.51
CA LYS A 81 -3.98 -19.27 6.76
C LYS A 81 -5.17 -20.21 6.99
N GLY A 82 -6.39 -19.79 6.65
CA GLY A 82 -7.57 -20.65 6.71
C GLY A 82 -7.49 -21.82 5.75
N VAL A 83 -7.05 -21.57 4.51
CA VAL A 83 -6.80 -22.63 3.51
C VAL A 83 -5.67 -23.56 3.95
N LEU A 84 -4.57 -23.02 4.48
CA LEU A 84 -3.45 -23.81 4.98
C LEU A 84 -3.85 -24.69 6.18
N ARG A 85 -4.72 -24.20 7.07
CA ARG A 85 -5.23 -24.99 8.20
C ARG A 85 -6.11 -26.14 7.72
N THR A 86 -7.03 -25.87 6.79
CA THR A 86 -7.95 -26.88 6.26
C THR A 86 -7.22 -27.94 5.41
N TRP A 87 -6.39 -27.52 4.47
CA TRP A 87 -5.59 -28.42 3.64
C TRP A 87 -4.46 -29.09 4.41
N GLY A 88 -3.89 -28.43 5.42
CA GLY A 88 -2.92 -29.04 6.33
C GLY A 88 -3.53 -30.16 7.16
N MET A 89 -4.72 -29.94 7.71
CA MET A 89 -5.48 -31.01 8.38
C MET A 89 -5.82 -32.15 7.42
N ALA A 90 -6.24 -31.84 6.20
CA ALA A 90 -6.49 -32.85 5.17
C ALA A 90 -5.23 -33.64 4.81
N ALA A 91 -4.07 -32.98 4.68
CA ALA A 91 -2.80 -33.64 4.39
C ALA A 91 -2.36 -34.58 5.52
N ILE A 92 -2.53 -34.17 6.78
CA ILE A 92 -2.27 -35.03 7.95
C ILE A 92 -3.22 -36.24 7.95
N LEU A 93 -4.51 -36.01 7.69
CA LEU A 93 -5.50 -37.08 7.67
C LEU A 93 -5.19 -38.08 6.55
N VAL A 94 -4.86 -37.59 5.35
CA VAL A 94 -4.46 -38.42 4.21
C VAL A 94 -3.11 -39.10 4.45
N PHE A 95 -2.19 -38.50 5.22
CA PHE A 95 -0.94 -39.16 5.60
C PHE A 95 -1.19 -40.38 6.48
N PHE A 96 -2.06 -40.28 7.49
CA PHE A 96 -2.36 -41.42 8.38
C PHE A 96 -3.33 -42.43 7.78
N PHE A 97 -4.33 -41.97 7.02
CA PHE A 97 -5.43 -42.82 6.53
C PHE A 97 -5.38 -43.12 5.03
N GLY A 98 -4.57 -42.41 4.24
CA GLY A 98 -4.45 -42.64 2.80
C GLY A 98 -3.98 -44.05 2.48
N ASP A 99 -3.05 -44.57 3.27
CA ASP A 99 -2.53 -45.94 3.13
C ASP A 99 -3.57 -47.01 3.49
N LEU A 100 -4.47 -46.73 4.44
CA LEU A 100 -5.61 -47.60 4.77
C LEU A 100 -6.64 -47.64 3.64
N THR A 101 -6.91 -46.49 3.01
CA THR A 101 -7.82 -46.44 1.84
C THR A 101 -7.24 -47.17 0.65
N MET A 102 -5.92 -47.11 0.44
CA MET A 102 -5.24 -47.80 -0.65
C MET A 102 -5.25 -49.31 -0.44
N LYS A 103 -4.98 -49.78 0.79
CA LYS A 103 -5.15 -51.19 1.16
C LYS A 103 -6.57 -51.70 0.91
N LEU A 104 -7.60 -50.93 1.26
CA LEU A 104 -8.99 -51.33 1.05
C LEU A 104 -9.37 -51.43 -0.45
N LEU A 105 -8.77 -50.61 -1.31
CA LEU A 105 -9.11 -50.52 -2.73
C LEU A 105 -8.23 -51.39 -3.64
N THR A 106 -6.98 -51.64 -3.26
CA THR A 106 -5.97 -52.28 -4.12
C THR A 106 -5.25 -53.47 -3.48
N ASP A 107 -5.64 -53.87 -2.26
CA ASP A 107 -5.00 -54.92 -1.46
C ASP A 107 -3.49 -54.71 -1.24
N TYR A 108 -3.00 -53.50 -1.49
CA TYR A 108 -1.62 -53.09 -1.37
C TYR A 108 -1.56 -51.75 -0.63
N PRO A 109 -0.65 -51.55 0.35
CA PRO A 109 0.39 -52.46 0.86
C PRO A 109 -0.08 -53.46 1.93
N ASP A 110 0.67 -54.56 2.09
CA ASP A 110 0.38 -55.66 3.04
C ASP A 110 0.23 -55.18 4.50
N THR A 111 1.09 -54.25 4.92
CA THR A 111 1.05 -53.60 6.24
C THR A 111 0.96 -52.08 6.10
N PRO A 112 -0.23 -51.50 6.36
CA PRO A 112 -0.41 -50.06 6.31
C PRO A 112 0.34 -49.41 7.48
N LEU A 113 0.73 -48.15 7.34
CA LEU A 113 1.52 -47.42 8.35
C LEU A 113 0.92 -47.52 9.77
N VAL A 114 -0.40 -47.40 9.92
CA VAL A 114 -1.10 -47.55 11.22
C VAL A 114 -0.96 -48.97 11.78
N GLY A 115 -1.02 -49.99 10.92
CA GLY A 115 -0.81 -51.38 11.31
C GLY A 115 0.65 -51.68 11.66
N ALA A 116 1.61 -51.11 10.94
CA ALA A 116 3.03 -51.24 11.23
C ALA A 116 3.44 -50.50 12.53
N LEU A 117 2.81 -49.36 12.82
CA LEU A 117 2.99 -48.61 14.06
C LEU A 117 2.46 -49.40 15.27
N LEU A 118 1.29 -50.03 15.14
CA LEU A 118 0.70 -50.89 16.18
C LEU A 118 1.46 -52.21 16.37
N ALA A 119 2.05 -52.75 15.30
CA ALA A 119 2.85 -53.97 15.34
C ALA A 119 4.31 -53.75 15.79
N GLY A 120 4.73 -52.50 16.04
CA GLY A 120 6.07 -52.16 16.52
C GLY A 120 7.20 -52.36 15.50
N ASN A 121 6.90 -52.68 14.24
CA ASN A 121 7.88 -52.91 13.18
C ASN A 121 7.81 -51.80 12.13
N MET A 122 8.44 -50.66 12.43
CA MET A 122 8.54 -49.54 11.48
C MET A 122 9.73 -49.71 10.54
N SER A 123 9.47 -50.21 9.33
CA SER A 123 10.39 -50.11 8.20
C SER A 123 10.11 -48.85 7.35
N PHE A 124 11.15 -48.26 6.75
CA PHE A 124 11.06 -47.11 5.84
C PHE A 124 10.09 -47.32 4.66
N LYS A 125 9.85 -48.59 4.28
CA LYS A 125 8.92 -48.94 3.21
C LYS A 125 7.46 -48.56 3.51
N HIS A 126 7.04 -48.56 4.77
CA HIS A 126 5.67 -48.18 5.17
C HIS A 126 5.43 -46.67 5.15
N LEU A 127 6.49 -45.86 5.03
CA LEU A 127 6.39 -44.40 5.02
C LEU A 127 6.23 -43.81 3.61
N LEU A 128 6.66 -44.55 2.57
CA LEU A 128 6.73 -44.05 1.20
C LEU A 128 5.35 -43.66 0.65
N TRP A 129 4.35 -44.53 0.80
CA TRP A 129 2.99 -44.28 0.30
C TRP A 129 2.26 -43.12 1.01
N PRO A 130 2.24 -43.06 2.34
CA PRO A 130 1.79 -41.90 3.10
C PRO A 130 2.40 -40.57 2.65
N ILE A 131 3.71 -40.54 2.41
CA ILE A 131 4.42 -39.34 1.96
C ILE A 131 3.96 -38.93 0.56
N VAL A 132 3.85 -39.87 -0.37
CA VAL A 132 3.38 -39.60 -1.75
C VAL A 132 1.97 -38.99 -1.72
N TRP A 133 1.07 -39.55 -0.92
CA TRP A 133 -0.29 -39.04 -0.76
C TRP A 133 -0.32 -37.65 -0.12
N ALA A 134 0.45 -37.43 0.94
CA ALA A 134 0.58 -36.11 1.56
C ALA A 134 1.14 -35.07 0.58
N MET A 135 2.15 -35.44 -0.21
CA MET A 135 2.74 -34.58 -1.23
C MET A 135 1.72 -34.24 -2.33
N LEU A 136 0.89 -35.20 -2.73
CA LEU A 136 -0.19 -35.00 -3.70
C LEU A 136 -1.22 -33.99 -3.17
N VAL A 137 -1.65 -34.12 -1.91
CA VAL A 137 -2.57 -33.17 -1.28
C VAL A 137 -1.97 -31.77 -1.21
N VAL A 138 -0.68 -31.65 -0.88
CA VAL A 138 0.03 -30.36 -0.86
C VAL A 138 0.14 -29.77 -2.27
N ALA A 139 0.40 -30.59 -3.29
CA ALA A 139 0.45 -30.16 -4.68
C ALA A 139 -0.91 -29.64 -5.17
N LEU A 140 -2.00 -30.35 -4.83
CA LEU A 140 -3.37 -29.92 -5.12
C LEU A 140 -3.73 -28.62 -4.39
N ALA A 141 -3.36 -28.50 -3.11
CA ALA A 141 -3.56 -27.28 -2.34
C ALA A 141 -2.84 -26.09 -2.98
N SER A 142 -1.59 -26.29 -3.41
CA SER A 142 -0.78 -25.28 -4.10
C SER A 142 -1.43 -24.82 -5.40
N LEU A 143 -1.87 -25.77 -6.23
CA LEU A 143 -2.59 -25.49 -7.47
C LEU A 143 -3.92 -24.75 -7.22
N TYR A 144 -4.67 -25.16 -6.19
CA TYR A 144 -5.91 -24.49 -5.80
C TYR A 144 -5.68 -23.04 -5.40
N VAL A 145 -4.64 -22.78 -4.58
CA VAL A 145 -4.27 -21.43 -4.18
C VAL A 145 -3.89 -20.58 -5.40
N GLN A 146 -3.05 -21.12 -6.29
CA GLN A 146 -2.53 -20.40 -7.44
C GLN A 146 -3.59 -20.11 -8.51
N ARG A 147 -4.45 -21.09 -8.82
CA ARG A 147 -5.41 -21.01 -9.93
C ARG A 147 -6.80 -20.52 -9.55
N ILE A 148 -7.23 -20.69 -8.30
CA ILE A 148 -8.61 -20.39 -7.90
C ILE A 148 -8.61 -19.30 -6.84
N LEU A 149 -7.95 -19.52 -5.70
CA LEU A 149 -8.01 -18.58 -4.57
C LEU A 149 -7.46 -17.20 -4.96
N PHE A 150 -6.32 -17.16 -5.64
CA PHE A 150 -5.66 -15.91 -6.04
C PHE A 150 -6.48 -15.06 -7.04
N PRO A 151 -6.89 -15.57 -8.21
CA PRO A 151 -7.68 -14.78 -9.16
C PRO A 151 -9.07 -14.43 -8.64
N LYS A 152 -9.70 -15.30 -7.82
CA LYS A 152 -10.99 -14.99 -7.21
C LYS A 152 -10.85 -13.87 -6.17
N PHE A 153 -9.85 -13.96 -5.29
CA PHE A 153 -9.60 -12.93 -4.27
C PHE A 153 -9.26 -11.56 -4.88
N THR A 154 -8.42 -11.53 -5.92
CA THR A 154 -8.10 -10.29 -6.64
C THR A 154 -9.33 -9.68 -7.30
N LYS A 155 -10.15 -10.49 -7.99
CA LYS A 155 -11.42 -10.01 -8.57
C LYS A 155 -12.39 -9.49 -7.52
N ASP A 156 -12.56 -10.20 -6.41
CA ASP A 156 -13.46 -9.80 -5.33
C ASP A 156 -12.97 -8.50 -4.66
N THR A 157 -11.66 -8.34 -4.50
CA THR A 157 -11.05 -7.13 -3.95
C THR A 157 -11.19 -5.93 -4.90
N LEU A 158 -11.01 -6.15 -6.21
CA LEU A 158 -11.19 -5.08 -7.20
C LEU A 158 -12.65 -4.59 -7.25
N LYS A 159 -13.62 -5.49 -7.03
CA LYS A 159 -15.04 -5.14 -6.92
C LYS A 159 -15.34 -4.32 -5.66
N ASP A 160 -14.76 -4.70 -4.52
CA ASP A 160 -14.98 -4.06 -3.22
C ASP A 160 -13.75 -3.24 -2.74
N LEU A 161 -13.18 -2.44 -3.63
CA LEU A 161 -11.99 -1.65 -3.30
C LEU A 161 -12.27 -0.59 -2.22
N ASP A 162 -13.50 -0.07 -2.17
CA ASP A 162 -13.90 0.94 -1.17
C ASP A 162 -14.03 0.37 0.25
N ASN A 163 -14.15 -0.96 0.38
CA ASN A 163 -14.21 -1.66 1.67
C ASN A 163 -12.82 -2.14 2.15
N LEU A 164 -11.76 -1.67 1.50
CA LEU A 164 -10.38 -2.04 1.85
C LEU A 164 -9.83 -1.22 3.01
N ILE A 165 -10.30 0.02 3.18
CA ILE A 165 -9.88 0.97 4.22
C ILE A 165 -11.14 1.58 4.86
N SER A 166 -11.13 1.85 6.17
CA SER A 166 -12.19 2.63 6.81
C SER A 166 -12.09 4.11 6.40
N LEU A 167 -13.00 4.52 5.50
CA LEU A 167 -13.11 5.90 5.04
C LEU A 167 -13.95 6.71 6.04
N GLU A 168 -13.45 6.89 7.26
CA GLU A 168 -14.19 7.53 8.37
C GLU A 168 -14.33 9.05 8.20
N THR A 169 -13.47 9.69 7.41
CA THR A 169 -13.42 11.15 7.24
C THR A 169 -13.66 11.58 5.80
N ALA A 170 -14.41 12.67 5.59
CA ALA A 170 -14.67 13.24 4.26
C ALA A 170 -13.38 13.57 3.48
N TYR A 171 -12.33 14.04 4.18
CA TYR A 171 -11.02 14.30 3.60
C TYR A 171 -10.33 13.02 3.09
N LYS A 172 -10.37 11.92 3.86
CA LYS A 172 -9.87 10.60 3.41
C LYS A 172 -10.65 10.09 2.20
N LYS A 173 -11.96 10.33 2.13
CA LYS A 173 -12.82 9.93 1.00
C LYS A 173 -12.47 10.66 -0.30
N ASP A 174 -12.17 11.96 -0.23
CA ASP A 174 -11.75 12.74 -1.40
C ASP A 174 -10.35 12.31 -1.90
N LEU A 175 -9.40 12.12 -0.98
CA LEU A 175 -8.09 11.55 -1.30
C LEU A 175 -8.21 10.15 -1.91
N TRP A 176 -9.07 9.31 -1.34
CA TRP A 176 -9.33 7.97 -1.82
C TRP A 176 -9.83 7.98 -3.27
N ASN A 177 -10.77 8.84 -3.62
CA ASN A 177 -11.27 8.90 -5.01
C ASN A 177 -10.16 9.20 -6.04
N ARG A 178 -9.16 10.02 -5.68
CA ARG A 178 -8.01 10.30 -6.56
C ARG A 178 -7.08 9.09 -6.69
N VAL A 179 -6.89 8.37 -5.59
CA VAL A 179 -5.91 7.29 -5.46
C VAL A 179 -6.47 5.92 -5.90
N LYS A 180 -7.79 5.72 -5.79
CA LYS A 180 -8.52 4.49 -6.10
C LYS A 180 -8.19 3.94 -7.49
N GLN A 181 -8.12 4.81 -8.48
CA GLN A 181 -7.78 4.44 -9.87
C GLN A 181 -6.34 3.90 -9.98
N ARG A 182 -5.39 4.52 -9.28
CA ARG A 182 -3.99 4.07 -9.24
C ARG A 182 -3.88 2.72 -8.55
N ILE A 183 -4.54 2.56 -7.40
CA ILE A 183 -4.61 1.30 -6.67
C ILE A 183 -5.22 0.19 -7.53
N HIS A 184 -6.34 0.46 -8.20
CA HIS A 184 -6.98 -0.50 -9.10
C HIS A 184 -6.00 -1.00 -10.15
N LYS A 185 -5.31 -0.08 -10.85
CA LYS A 185 -4.32 -0.40 -11.88
C LYS A 185 -3.10 -1.15 -11.32
N LEU A 186 -2.68 -0.85 -10.09
CA LEU A 186 -1.57 -1.53 -9.41
C LEU A 186 -1.94 -2.95 -9.00
N ILE A 187 -3.14 -3.18 -8.47
CA ILE A 187 -3.63 -4.52 -8.12
C ILE A 187 -3.81 -5.34 -9.40
N GLU A 188 -4.45 -4.79 -10.42
CA GLU A 188 -4.70 -5.48 -11.69
C GLU A 188 -3.40 -5.95 -12.35
N ASN A 189 -2.39 -5.08 -12.45
CA ASN A 189 -1.13 -5.41 -13.14
C ASN A 189 -0.11 -6.13 -12.25
N GLN A 190 -0.12 -5.91 -10.94
CA GLN A 190 0.99 -6.31 -10.07
C GLN A 190 0.56 -7.03 -8.78
N ALA A 191 -0.70 -7.47 -8.63
CA ALA A 191 -1.17 -8.16 -7.43
C ALA A 191 -0.23 -9.27 -6.92
N ARG A 192 0.37 -10.07 -7.83
CA ARG A 192 1.29 -11.16 -7.45
C ARG A 192 2.57 -10.64 -6.79
N ARG A 193 3.12 -9.53 -7.30
CA ARG A 193 4.34 -8.92 -6.79
C ARG A 193 4.07 -8.14 -5.51
N GLN A 194 2.93 -7.45 -5.43
CA GLN A 194 2.49 -6.67 -4.27
C GLN A 194 2.28 -7.57 -3.03
N ILE A 195 1.73 -8.77 -3.18
CA ILE A 195 1.54 -9.70 -2.04
C ILE A 195 2.87 -10.18 -1.45
N LEU A 196 3.94 -10.25 -2.25
CA LEU A 196 5.27 -10.68 -1.82
C LEU A 196 6.09 -9.55 -1.17
N ILE A 197 5.75 -8.28 -1.43
CA ILE A 197 6.49 -7.15 -0.88
C ILE A 197 5.99 -6.86 0.55
N ALA A 198 6.94 -6.66 1.48
CA ALA A 198 6.63 -6.28 2.86
C ALA A 198 6.27 -4.78 2.95
N HIS A 199 5.07 -4.42 2.48
CA HIS A 199 4.59 -3.03 2.44
C HIS A 199 4.54 -2.34 3.82
N GLY A 200 4.42 -3.11 4.91
CA GLY A 200 4.39 -2.56 6.27
C GLY A 200 5.67 -1.84 6.71
N ARG A 201 6.86 -2.23 6.22
CA ARG A 201 8.11 -1.50 6.55
C ARG A 201 8.18 -0.13 5.86
N TYR A 202 7.55 -0.01 4.69
CA TYR A 202 7.50 1.24 3.93
C TYR A 202 6.49 2.21 4.54
N LEU A 203 5.34 1.72 5.01
CA LEU A 203 4.35 2.52 5.74
C LEU A 203 4.99 3.24 6.95
N GLY A 204 5.70 2.50 7.80
CA GLY A 204 6.34 3.08 9.00
C GLY A 204 7.53 4.01 8.71
N LYS A 205 8.07 4.03 7.48
CA LYS A 205 9.03 5.06 7.04
C LYS A 205 8.31 6.33 6.59
N ILE A 206 7.20 6.18 5.89
CA ILE A 206 6.40 7.30 5.38
C ILE A 206 5.67 8.02 6.49
N GLU A 207 5.10 7.30 7.45
CA GLU A 207 4.51 7.91 8.66
C GLU A 207 5.56 8.70 9.45
N ARG A 208 6.77 8.15 9.60
CA ARG A 208 7.88 8.87 10.26
C ARG A 208 8.26 10.14 9.50
N PHE A 209 8.33 10.08 8.18
CA PHE A 209 8.63 11.24 7.36
C PHE A 209 7.54 12.31 7.46
N LEU A 210 6.26 11.93 7.35
CA LEU A 210 5.11 12.82 7.50
C LEU A 210 5.08 13.50 8.87
N TYR A 211 5.20 12.71 9.94
CA TYR A 211 4.97 13.24 11.28
C TYR A 211 6.19 13.95 11.88
N LYS A 212 7.41 13.56 11.47
CA LYS A 212 8.64 14.03 12.13
C LYS A 212 9.44 15.00 11.27
N ASP A 213 9.63 14.67 9.99
CA ASP A 213 10.49 15.48 9.12
C ASP A 213 9.70 16.64 8.54
N LEU A 214 8.48 16.39 8.03
CA LEU A 214 7.66 17.44 7.42
C LEU A 214 7.18 18.48 8.44
N SER A 215 6.83 18.06 9.67
CA SER A 215 6.49 18.98 10.78
C SER A 215 7.66 19.89 11.15
N ARG A 216 8.89 19.36 11.20
CA ARG A 216 10.10 20.15 11.45
C ARG A 216 10.39 21.18 10.36
N PHE A 217 10.05 20.87 9.11
CA PHE A 217 10.22 21.81 8.00
C PHE A 217 9.19 22.94 8.08
N PHE A 218 7.95 22.66 8.48
CA PHE A 218 6.94 23.69 8.76
C PHE A 218 7.32 24.59 9.94
N GLU A 219 7.94 24.04 10.99
CA GLU A 219 8.39 24.84 12.16
C GLU A 219 9.58 25.77 11.86
N ARG A 220 10.32 25.55 10.77
CA ARG A 220 11.54 26.30 10.41
C ARG A 220 11.32 27.47 9.44
N ILE A 221 10.14 27.62 8.85
CA ILE A 221 9.81 28.62 7.81
C ILE A 221 8.95 29.74 8.39
#